data_AF-A0A3T0D371-F1
#
_entry.id   AF-A0A3T0D371-F1
#
_cell.length_a   1.000
_cell.length_b   1.000
_cell.length_c   1.000
_cell.angle_alpha   90.00
_cell.angle_beta   90.00
_cell.angle_gamma   90.00
#
_symmetry.space_group_name_H-M   'P 1'
#
loop_
_entity.id
_entity.type
_entity.pdbx_description
1 polymer ?
#
loop_
_entity_poly.entity_id
_entity_poly.type
_entity_poly.pdbx_seq_one_letter_code
_entity_poly.pdbx_strand_id
1 'polypeptide(L)'
;MSKKYKQMVVFFCEGDTEKPPFKKILDYLISISSKKIPVEDPINVKGSGKCRDMPVKIMQKRYLKSKEFIDFSFIVFIAFDTDVSEYSPKPPLSIYL
;
A
#
# COMPACT_ATOMS: atom_id res chain seq x y z
N MET A 1 10.44 11.77 26.66
CA MET A 1 9.71 12.45 25.57
C MET A 1 9.46 11.45 24.45
N SER A 2 8.22 11.21 24.04
CA SER A 2 7.90 10.34 22.91
C SER A 2 8.35 11.01 21.60
N LYS A 3 9.20 10.32 20.82
CA LYS A 3 9.65 10.83 19.51
C LYS A 3 8.45 10.86 18.57
N LYS A 4 8.07 12.05 18.09
CA LYS A 4 6.93 12.23 17.18
C LYS A 4 7.37 11.98 15.74
N TYR A 5 7.10 10.79 15.22
CA TYR A 5 7.40 10.41 13.84
C TYR A 5 6.49 11.14 12.85
N LYS A 6 7.00 11.45 11.66
CA LYS A 6 6.21 11.97 10.53
C LYS A 6 5.39 10.83 9.94
N GLN A 7 4.10 11.03 9.68
CA GLN A 7 3.28 10.00 9.04
C GLN A 7 3.44 10.07 7.52
N MET A 8 3.51 8.92 6.85
CA MET A 8 3.49 8.81 5.39
C MET A 8 2.57 7.68 4.95
N VAL A 9 1.84 7.90 3.85
CA VAL A 9 0.96 6.89 3.26
C VAL A 9 1.63 6.25 2.05
N VAL A 10 1.61 4.93 2.00
CA VAL A 10 2.05 4.14 0.85
C VAL A 10 0.90 3.24 0.41
N PHE A 11 0.54 3.31 -0.86
CA PHE A 11 -0.57 2.54 -1.43
C PHE A 11 -0.03 1.58 -2.48
N PHE A 12 -0.36 0.29 -2.34
CA PHE A 12 -0.04 -0.75 -3.31
C PHE A 12 -1.31 -1.21 -4.04
N CYS A 13 -1.22 -1.42 -5.35
CA CYS A 13 -2.28 -1.97 -6.18
C CYS A 13 -1.73 -3.11 -7.06
N GLU A 14 -2.59 -4.01 -7.50
CA GLU A 14 -2.20 -5.23 -8.20
C GLU A 14 -1.93 -5.01 -9.69
N GLY A 15 -2.66 -4.08 -10.30
CA GLY A 15 -2.61 -3.79 -11.73
C GLY A 15 -2.25 -2.34 -12.06
N ASP A 16 -1.75 -2.11 -13.29
CA ASP A 16 -1.55 -0.75 -13.80
C ASP A 16 -2.87 -0.04 -14.12
N THR A 17 -3.95 -0.80 -14.37
CA THR A 17 -5.31 -0.29 -14.57
C THR A 17 -5.88 0.35 -13.31
N GLU A 18 -5.45 -0.10 -12.13
CA GLU A 18 -5.92 0.37 -10.83
C GLU A 18 -5.20 1.62 -10.33
N LYS A 19 -3.99 1.89 -10.84
CA LYS A 19 -3.20 3.07 -10.44
C LYS A 19 -3.95 4.39 -10.64
N PRO A 20 -4.52 4.70 -11.84
CA PRO A 20 -5.23 5.96 -12.04
C PRO A 20 -6.43 6.19 -11.12
N PRO A 21 -7.36 5.22 -10.92
CA PRO A 21 -8.48 5.44 -10.00
C PRO A 21 -8.02 5.60 -8.55
N PHE A 22 -7.06 4.80 -8.07
CA PHE A 22 -6.55 4.98 -6.71
C PHE A 22 -5.82 6.31 -6.51
N LYS A 23 -5.10 6.79 -7.51
CA LYS A 23 -4.47 8.11 -7.46
C LYS A 23 -5.52 9.21 -7.30
N LYS A 24 -6.59 9.18 -8.09
CA LYS A 24 -7.70 10.16 -7.96
C LYS A 24 -8.35 10.12 -6.58
N ILE A 25 -8.52 8.93 -6.00
CA ILE A 25 -9.08 8.77 -4.64
C ILE A 25 -8.12 9.38 -3.62
N LEU A 26 -6.81 9.08 -3.71
CA LEU A 26 -5.82 9.65 -2.79
C LEU A 26 -5.73 11.17 -2.92
N ASP A 27 -5.69 11.70 -4.14
CA ASP A 27 -5.65 13.15 -4.39
C ASP A 27 -6.89 13.84 -3.78
N TYR A 28 -8.07 13.25 -3.95
CA TYR A 28 -9.29 13.75 -3.33
C TYR A 28 -9.22 13.71 -1.80
N LEU A 29 -8.81 12.59 -1.20
CA LEU A 29 -8.67 12.45 0.25
C LEU A 29 -7.65 13.44 0.84
N ILE A 30 -6.56 13.68 0.13
CA ILE A 30 -5.56 14.70 0.50
C ILE A 30 -6.19 16.09 0.42
N SER A 31 -6.98 16.39 -0.62
CA SER A 31 -7.59 17.71 -0.82
C SER A 31 -8.58 18.10 0.29
N ILE A 32 -9.26 17.12 0.89
CA ILE A 32 -10.22 17.35 1.99
C ILE A 32 -9.59 17.15 3.38
N SER A 33 -8.35 16.69 3.46
CA SER A 33 -7.64 16.48 4.72
C SER A 33 -7.10 17.81 5.27
N SER A 34 -7.34 18.06 6.56
CA SER A 34 -6.71 19.18 7.28
C SER A 34 -5.24 18.93 7.62
N LYS A 35 -4.74 17.70 7.40
CA LYS A 35 -3.36 17.30 7.67
C LYS A 35 -2.58 17.16 6.37
N LYS A 36 -1.40 17.79 6.33
CA LYS A 36 -0.39 17.56 5.28
C LYS A 36 0.35 16.26 5.57
N ILE A 37 -0.06 15.19 4.90
CA ILE A 37 0.56 13.87 5.00
C ILE A 37 1.21 13.57 3.64
N PRO A 38 2.52 13.29 3.58
CA PRO A 38 3.15 12.77 2.39
C PRO A 38 2.50 11.47 1.93
N VAL A 39 2.12 11.42 0.66
CA VAL A 39 1.51 10.25 0.03
C VAL A 39 2.30 9.94 -1.24
N GLU A 40 2.70 8.68 -1.41
CA GLU A 40 3.27 8.21 -2.68
C GLU A 40 2.17 7.93 -3.70
N ASP A 41 2.51 8.09 -4.98
CA ASP A 41 1.69 7.57 -6.07
C ASP A 41 1.48 6.05 -5.89
N PRO A 42 0.29 5.51 -6.23
CA PRO A 42 0.02 4.09 -6.11
C PRO A 42 1.08 3.21 -6.80
N ILE A 43 1.62 2.25 -6.05
CA ILE A 43 2.69 1.37 -6.48
C ILE A 43 2.07 0.06 -6.99
N ASN A 44 2.25 -0.22 -8.27
CA ASN A 44 1.80 -1.48 -8.87
C ASN A 44 2.75 -2.62 -8.45
N VAL A 45 2.19 -3.71 -7.93
CA VAL A 45 2.93 -4.91 -7.53
C VAL A 45 2.86 -6.07 -8.54
N LYS A 46 2.24 -5.85 -9.70
CA LYS A 46 2.16 -6.74 -10.87
C LYS A 46 1.73 -8.17 -10.54
N GLY A 47 0.42 -8.37 -10.32
CA GLY A 47 -0.25 -9.67 -10.41
C GLY A 47 0.41 -10.83 -9.65
N SER A 48 1.16 -10.53 -8.58
CA SER A 48 1.77 -11.56 -7.78
C SER A 48 0.68 -12.11 -6.89
N GLY A 49 0.24 -13.35 -7.11
CA GLY A 49 -0.68 -14.12 -6.24
C GLY A 49 -0.23 -14.28 -4.77
N LYS A 50 0.74 -13.46 -4.34
CA LYS A 50 1.18 -13.19 -2.99
C LYS A 50 1.04 -11.68 -2.74
N CYS A 51 -0.18 -11.25 -2.44
CA CYS A 51 -0.56 -9.84 -2.24
C CYS A 51 0.26 -9.11 -1.15
N ARG A 52 0.99 -9.82 -0.28
CA ARG A 52 1.82 -9.23 0.80
C ARG A 52 3.32 -9.23 0.53
N ASP A 53 3.86 -10.26 -0.12
CA ASP A 53 5.32 -10.45 -0.24
C ASP A 53 5.99 -9.31 -1.00
N MET A 54 5.37 -8.87 -2.09
CA MET A 54 5.93 -7.82 -2.94
C MET A 54 5.86 -6.44 -2.29
N PRO A 55 4.72 -6.00 -1.71
CA PRO A 55 4.68 -4.82 -0.84
C PRO A 55 5.74 -4.83 0.26
N VAL A 56 5.90 -5.94 0.99
CA VAL A 56 6.89 -6.05 2.07
C VAL A 56 8.31 -5.87 1.54
N LYS A 57 8.66 -6.52 0.41
CA LYS A 57 9.97 -6.36 -0.22
C LYS A 57 10.23 -4.91 -0.65
N ILE A 58 9.23 -4.23 -1.20
CA ILE A 58 9.35 -2.81 -1.57
C ILE A 58 9.52 -1.95 -0.32
N MET A 59 8.72 -2.19 0.72
CA MET A 59 8.82 -1.49 2.01
C MET A 59 10.22 -1.62 2.62
N GLN A 60 10.75 -2.83 2.67
CA GLN A 60 12.09 -3.08 3.20
C GLN A 60 13.19 -2.40 2.39
N LYS A 61 13.13 -2.49 1.05
CA LYS A 61 14.20 -1.98 0.19
C LYS A 61 14.18 -0.46 0.04
N ARG A 62 13.01 0.14 -0.15
CA ARG A 62 12.87 1.56 -0.49
C ARG A 62 12.77 2.45 0.74
N TYR A 63 12.03 2.01 1.76
CA TYR A 63 11.67 2.87 2.89
C TYR A 63 12.43 2.50 4.16
N LEU A 64 12.30 1.25 4.64
CA LEU A 64 12.77 0.87 5.98
C LEU A 64 14.30 0.82 6.12
N LYS A 65 15.04 0.57 5.03
CA LYS A 65 16.52 0.56 5.03
C LYS A 65 17.14 1.91 4.69
N SER A 66 16.34 2.89 4.25
CA SER A 66 16.84 4.20 3.84
C SER A 66 16.89 5.16 5.03
N LYS A 67 18.02 5.86 5.17
CA LYS A 67 18.21 6.90 6.21
C LYS A 67 17.25 8.08 6.02
N GLU A 68 16.79 8.32 4.79
CA GLU A 68 15.84 9.39 4.46
C GLU A 68 14.51 9.25 5.22
N PHE A 69 14.09 8.01 5.47
CA PHE A 69 12.80 7.72 6.08
C PHE A 69 12.87 7.28 7.55
N ILE A 70 14.01 7.46 8.21
CA ILE A 70 14.22 6.98 9.59
C ILE A 70 13.27 7.61 10.61
N ASP A 71 12.78 8.82 10.34
CA ASP A 71 11.84 9.54 11.20
C ASP A 71 10.39 9.43 10.74
N PHE A 72 10.08 8.49 9.84
CA PHE A 72 8.73 8.25 9.36
C PHE A 72 8.06 7.03 10.00
N SER A 73 6.75 7.15 10.17
CA SER A 73 5.82 6.07 10.47
C SER A 73 4.91 5.89 9.26
N PHE A 74 4.76 4.66 8.79
CA PHE A 74 4.05 4.35 7.55
C PHE A 74 2.64 3.83 7.82
N ILE A 75 1.68 4.35 7.06
CA ILE A 75 0.36 3.77 6.90
C ILE A 75 0.36 3.11 5.52
N VAL A 76 0.26 1.78 5.49
CA VAL A 76 0.36 0.99 4.26
C VAL A 76 -1.00 0.44 3.89
N PHE A 77 -1.47 0.77 2.69
CA PHE A 77 -2.66 0.19 2.08
C PHE A 77 -2.24 -0.77 0.96
N ILE A 78 -2.94 -1.90 0.86
CA ILE A 78 -2.73 -2.89 -0.20
C ILE A 78 -4.11 -3.22 -0.76
N ALA A 79 -4.35 -2.82 -2.01
CA ALA A 79 -5.51 -3.22 -2.80
C ALA A 79 -5.10 -4.37 -3.72
N PHE A 80 -5.93 -5.41 -3.75
CA PHE A 80 -5.78 -6.58 -4.61
C PHE A 80 -7.16 -7.16 -4.87
N ASP A 81 -7.36 -7.73 -6.05
CA ASP A 81 -8.58 -8.44 -6.37
C ASP A 81 -8.54 -9.82 -5.68
N THR A 82 -9.64 -10.20 -5.05
CA THR A 82 -9.74 -11.51 -4.40
C THR A 82 -10.06 -12.62 -5.40
N ASP A 83 -10.32 -12.28 -6.66
CA ASP A 83 -10.64 -13.17 -7.79
C ASP A 83 -11.49 -14.38 -7.40
N VAL A 84 -12.54 -14.13 -6.60
CA VAL A 84 -13.52 -15.13 -6.21
C VAL A 84 -14.53 -15.28 -7.33
N SER A 85 -14.45 -16.39 -8.06
CA SER A 85 -15.47 -16.80 -9.03
C SER A 85 -16.50 -17.71 -8.36
N GLU A 86 -17.76 -17.62 -8.79
CA GLU A 86 -18.89 -18.42 -8.29
C GLU A 86 -18.66 -19.94 -8.41
N TYR A 87 -17.83 -20.36 -9.37
CA TYR A 87 -17.43 -21.76 -9.60
C TYR A 87 -16.22 -22.22 -8.77
N SER A 88 -15.63 -21.35 -7.94
CA SER A 88 -14.52 -21.68 -7.03
C SER A 88 -14.72 -20.98 -5.67
N PRO A 89 -15.65 -21.48 -4.83
CA PRO A 89 -16.17 -20.77 -3.64
C PRO A 89 -15.19 -20.64 -2.46
N LYS A 90 -13.93 -21.06 -2.60
CA LYS A 90 -12.91 -20.88 -1.57
C LYS A 90 -11.75 -20.07 -2.13
N PRO A 91 -11.64 -18.77 -1.81
CA PRO A 91 -10.36 -18.08 -1.97
C PRO A 91 -9.31 -18.87 -1.17
N PRO A 92 -8.08 -19.04 -1.66
CA PRO A 92 -7.03 -19.66 -0.87
C PRO A 92 -6.79 -18.79 0.37
N LEU A 93 -7.35 -19.23 1.49
CA LEU A 93 -7.02 -18.73 2.81
C LEU A 93 -5.55 -19.04 3.05
N SER A 94 -4.68 -18.09 2.73
CA SER A 94 -3.30 -18.09 3.19
C SER A 94 -3.30 -17.84 4.70
N ILE A 95 -3.67 -18.87 5.48
CA ILE A 95 -3.39 -18.91 6.92
C ILE A 95 -1.90 -19.21 7.02
N TYR A 96 -1.10 -18.17 7.21
CA TYR A 96 0.23 -18.31 7.81
C TYR A 96 0.24 -17.46 9.08
N LEU A 97 0.35 -18.18 10.21
CA LEU A 97 0.75 -17.68 11.52
C LEU A 97 2.16 -17.07 11.45
#